data_AF-A0A4Q4WU67-F1
#
_entry.id   AF-A0A4Q4WU67-F1
#
_cell.length_a   1.000
_cell.length_b   1.000
_cell.length_c   1.000
_cell.angle_alpha   90.00
_cell.angle_beta   90.00
_cell.angle_gamma   90.00
#
_symmetry.space_group_name_H-M   'P 1'
#
loop_
_entity.id
_entity.type
_entity.pdbx_description
1 polymer ?
#
loop_
_entity_poly.entity_id
_entity_poly.type
_entity_poly.pdbx_seq_one_letter_code
_entity_poly.pdbx_strand_id
1 'polypeptide(L)'
;MPSTTSSQPKIAIIGAGPVGLTLANILRRNEITSFTVFERDTEARSTSNALARGGGTLDIHADSGQRALAATGLLEEFNRVASPEGTAMRVVRKDGVVVWDENDTQENEHAAAKESGGKPDAESRGRPENDHLIIAIANKQ
;
A
#
# COMPACT_ATOMS: atom_id res chain seq x y z
N MET A 1 33.44 30.79 23.53
CA MET A 1 32.54 29.65 23.29
C MET A 1 32.52 29.40 21.79
N PRO A 2 33.07 28.30 21.26
CA PRO A 2 32.86 28.00 19.85
C PRO A 2 31.39 27.62 19.66
N SER A 3 30.64 28.46 18.94
CA SER A 3 29.30 28.16 18.48
C SER A 3 29.40 27.12 17.37
N THR A 4 29.01 25.88 17.65
CA THR A 4 28.94 24.82 16.64
C THR A 4 27.77 25.13 15.71
N THR A 5 28.02 25.82 14.61
CA THR A 5 27.06 25.97 13.51
C THR A 5 26.85 24.60 12.87
N SER A 6 25.76 23.93 13.25
CA SER A 6 25.29 22.73 12.56
C SER A 6 24.99 23.10 11.10
N SER A 7 25.91 22.77 10.20
CA SER A 7 25.69 22.91 8.76
C SER A 7 24.65 21.86 8.36
N GLN A 8 23.46 22.30 8.00
CA GLN A 8 22.42 21.41 7.50
C GLN A 8 22.85 20.85 6.13
N PRO A 9 22.83 19.52 5.94
CA PRO A 9 23.21 18.92 4.66
C PRO A 9 22.21 19.30 3.57
N LYS A 10 22.72 19.59 2.36
CA LYS A 10 21.88 19.79 1.16
C LYS A 10 21.55 18.44 0.56
N ILE A 11 20.26 18.13 0.42
CA ILE A 11 19.77 16.82 -0.04
C ILE A 11 19.18 16.96 -1.45
N ALA A 12 19.61 16.10 -2.38
CA ALA A 12 18.98 15.97 -3.68
C ALA A 12 18.22 14.63 -3.74
N ILE A 13 16.90 14.69 -3.97
CA ILE A 13 16.06 13.51 -4.17
C ILE A 13 15.84 13.36 -5.67
N ILE A 14 16.33 12.26 -6.26
CA ILE A 14 16.17 11.97 -7.68
C ILE A 14 14.98 11.03 -7.86
N GLY A 15 13.90 11.55 -8.43
CA GLY A 15 12.62 10.89 -8.65
C GLY A 15 11.51 11.42 -7.72
N ALA A 16 10.42 11.91 -8.30
CA ALA A 16 9.17 12.27 -7.62
C ALA A 16 8.12 11.14 -7.72
N GLY A 17 8.57 9.88 -7.70
CA GLY A 17 7.71 8.73 -7.50
C GLY A 17 7.14 8.66 -6.06
N PRO A 18 6.29 7.66 -5.76
CA PRO A 18 5.64 7.54 -4.46
C PRO A 18 6.66 7.50 -3.29
N VAL A 19 7.78 6.80 -3.47
CA VAL A 19 8.85 6.72 -2.46
C VAL A 19 9.57 8.07 -2.27
N GLY A 20 9.96 8.74 -3.37
CA GLY A 20 10.69 10.00 -3.32
C GLY A 20 9.86 11.14 -2.71
N LEU A 21 8.56 11.22 -3.05
CA LEU A 21 7.65 12.18 -2.45
C LEU A 21 7.34 11.86 -0.98
N THR A 22 7.28 10.58 -0.61
CA THR A 22 7.15 10.18 0.80
C THR A 22 8.38 10.63 1.61
N LEU A 23 9.59 10.41 1.09
CA LEU A 23 10.82 10.88 1.72
C LEU A 23 10.83 12.41 1.88
N ALA A 24 10.50 13.15 0.81
CA ALA A 24 10.41 14.61 0.86
C ALA A 24 9.42 15.11 1.93
N ASN A 25 8.27 14.44 2.08
CA ASN A 25 7.28 14.76 3.10
C ASN A 25 7.81 14.49 4.51
N ILE A 26 8.47 13.34 4.73
CA ILE A 26 9.10 13.02 6.02
C ILE A 26 10.15 14.07 6.38
N LEU A 27 11.05 14.43 5.46
CA LEU A 27 12.07 15.45 5.70
C LEU A 27 11.44 16.79 6.10
N ARG A 28 10.44 17.24 5.33
CA ARG A 28 9.72 18.49 5.61
C ARG A 28 9.04 18.48 6.98
N ARG A 29 8.45 17.36 7.41
CA ARG A 29 7.81 17.21 8.73
C ARG A 29 8.80 17.20 9.89
N ASN A 30 10.05 16.81 9.65
CA ASN A 30 11.15 16.86 10.62
C ASN A 30 11.96 18.16 10.50
N GLU A 31 11.40 19.21 9.90
CA GLU A 31 12.01 20.55 9.76
C GLU A 31 13.30 20.58 8.93
N ILE A 32 13.60 19.49 8.20
CA ILE A 32 14.72 19.43 7.26
C ILE A 32 14.22 20.00 5.93
N THR A 33 14.52 21.27 5.68
CA THR A 33 14.02 22.01 4.50
C THR A 33 15.06 22.19 3.40
N SER A 34 16.32 21.82 3.65
CA SER A 34 17.39 21.90 2.65
C SER A 34 17.39 20.71 1.69
N PHE A 35 16.31 20.55 0.93
CA PHE A 35 16.21 19.52 -0.09
C PHE A 35 15.52 19.97 -1.38
N THR A 36 15.90 19.34 -2.48
CA THR A 36 15.27 19.53 -3.80
C THR A 36 14.91 18.17 -4.40
N VAL A 37 13.69 18.05 -4.90
CA VAL A 37 13.22 16.86 -5.64
C VAL A 37 13.35 17.13 -7.14
N PHE A 38 14.00 16.24 -7.87
CA PHE A 38 14.15 16.29 -9.31
C PHE A 38 13.35 15.16 -9.94
N GLU A 39 12.49 15.46 -10.90
CA GLU A 39 11.70 14.47 -11.65
C GLU A 39 11.92 14.68 -13.15
N ARG A 40 11.90 13.59 -13.90
CA ARG A 40 12.03 13.59 -15.36
C ARG A 40 10.76 14.12 -16.03
N ASP A 41 9.60 13.74 -15.50
CA ASP A 41 8.31 14.19 -16.04
C ASP A 41 8.16 15.71 -15.90
N THR A 42 7.78 16.38 -17.00
CA THR A 42 7.70 17.85 -17.09
C THR A 42 6.44 18.43 -16.45
N GLU A 43 5.46 17.58 -16.13
CA GLU A 43 4.18 17.97 -15.55
C GLU A 43 3.83 17.04 -14.37
N ALA A 44 3.06 17.57 -13.43
CA ALA A 44 2.51 16.75 -12.36
C ALA A 44 1.58 15.68 -12.96
N ARG A 45 1.76 14.43 -12.53
CA ARG A 45 1.01 13.28 -13.09
C ARG A 45 -0.51 13.39 -12.97
N SER A 46 -1.01 14.25 -12.07
CA SER A 46 -2.44 14.54 -11.91
C SER A 46 -3.05 15.38 -13.05
N THR A 47 -2.24 16.00 -13.92
CA THR A 47 -2.70 16.90 -14.99
C THR A 47 -2.51 16.34 -16.40
N SER A 48 -1.84 15.19 -16.54
CA SER A 48 -1.52 14.60 -17.84
C SER A 48 -2.22 13.27 -18.08
N ASN A 49 -2.42 12.91 -19.35
CA ASN A 49 -2.86 11.60 -19.85
C ASN A 49 -1.90 10.44 -19.46
N ALA A 50 -0.99 10.66 -18.51
CA ALA A 50 -0.02 9.71 -17.98
C ALA A 50 -0.64 8.69 -17.02
N LEU A 51 -1.80 8.96 -16.41
CA LEU A 51 -2.58 7.93 -15.71
C LEU A 51 -3.07 6.85 -16.69
N ALA A 52 -3.29 7.21 -17.96
CA ALA A 52 -3.60 6.25 -19.03
C ALA A 52 -2.39 5.45 -19.52
N ARG A 53 -1.16 5.83 -19.12
CA ARG A 53 0.08 5.10 -19.45
C ARG A 53 0.33 4.02 -18.41
N GLY A 54 -0.56 3.03 -18.39
CA GLY A 54 -0.37 1.66 -17.89
C GLY A 54 0.39 1.49 -16.57
N GLY A 55 -0.34 1.46 -15.46
CA GLY A 55 0.11 0.90 -14.19
C GLY A 55 -1.09 0.32 -13.45
N GLY A 56 -0.92 -0.84 -12.83
CA GLY A 56 -1.94 -1.41 -11.93
C GLY A 56 -1.98 -0.66 -10.59
N THR A 57 -2.84 -1.14 -9.70
CA THR A 57 -2.86 -0.68 -8.30
C THR A 57 -1.57 -1.11 -7.59
N LEU A 58 -1.12 -0.31 -6.62
CA LEU A 58 0.00 -0.63 -5.75
C LEU A 58 -0.53 -0.97 -4.36
N ASP A 59 -0.20 -2.16 -3.87
CA ASP A 59 -0.54 -2.59 -2.51
C ASP A 59 0.45 -1.99 -1.51
N ILE A 60 -0.08 -1.33 -0.48
CA ILE A 60 0.70 -0.69 0.59
C ILE A 60 0.51 -1.48 1.87
N HIS A 61 1.53 -2.26 2.27
CA HIS A 61 1.49 -3.12 3.45
C HIS A 61 1.60 -2.36 4.78
N ALA A 62 0.97 -2.92 5.81
CA ALA A 62 0.87 -2.34 7.14
C ALA A 62 2.24 -2.19 7.85
N ASP A 63 3.15 -3.13 7.64
CA ASP A 63 4.45 -3.20 8.33
C ASP A 63 5.50 -2.22 7.79
N SER A 64 5.23 -1.62 6.64
CA SER A 64 6.17 -0.83 5.86
C SER A 64 5.50 0.43 5.28
N GLY A 65 4.81 0.30 4.16
CA GLY A 65 4.25 1.43 3.42
C GLY A 65 3.23 2.24 4.22
N GLN A 66 2.33 1.60 4.96
CA GLN A 66 1.33 2.32 5.77
C GLN A 66 1.99 3.03 6.97
N ARG A 67 3.09 2.48 7.51
CA ARG A 67 3.88 3.18 8.54
C ARG A 67 4.54 4.44 7.99
N ALA A 68 5.03 4.40 6.76
CA ALA A 68 5.56 5.58 6.09
C ALA A 68 4.46 6.63 5.83
N LEU A 69 3.26 6.20 5.45
CA LEU A 69 2.10 7.09 5.32
C LEU A 69 1.65 7.66 6.67
N ALA A 70 1.71 6.87 7.75
CA ALA A 70 1.42 7.35 9.10
C ALA A 70 2.42 8.42 9.53
N ALA A 71 3.72 8.21 9.28
CA ALA A 71 4.77 9.20 9.56
C ALA A 71 4.59 10.51 8.76
N THR A 72 3.91 10.45 7.61
CA THR A 72 3.57 11.61 6.79
C THR A 72 2.16 12.16 7.04
N GLY A 73 1.42 11.60 8.01
CA GLY A 73 0.04 11.98 8.31
C GLY A 73 -0.94 11.80 7.14
N LEU A 74 -0.62 10.92 6.20
CA LEU A 74 -1.42 10.63 4.99
C LEU A 74 -2.16 9.30 5.06
N LEU A 75 -2.01 8.53 6.14
CA LEU A 75 -2.63 7.20 6.24
C LEU A 75 -4.17 7.24 6.17
N GLU A 76 -4.80 8.22 6.83
CA GLU A 76 -6.26 8.38 6.79
C GLU A 76 -6.74 8.73 5.37
N GLU A 77 -6.06 9.67 4.72
CA GLU A 77 -6.32 10.06 3.34
C GLU A 77 -6.12 8.91 2.36
N PHE A 78 -5.07 8.10 2.56
CA PHE A 78 -4.84 6.88 1.81
C PHE A 78 -6.00 5.90 1.98
N ASN A 79 -6.45 5.63 3.21
CA ASN A 79 -7.55 4.71 3.48
C ASN A 79 -8.89 5.17 2.86
N ARG A 80 -9.08 6.48 2.67
CA ARG A 80 -10.28 7.03 2.03
C ARG A 80 -10.31 6.77 0.51
N VAL A 81 -9.14 6.70 -0.13
CA VAL A 81 -9.02 6.54 -1.59
C VAL A 81 -8.66 5.11 -1.99
N ALA A 82 -8.00 4.36 -1.11
CA ALA A 82 -7.73 2.94 -1.30
C ALA A 82 -9.06 2.18 -1.38
N SER A 83 -9.22 1.36 -2.43
CA SER A 83 -10.40 0.50 -2.58
C SER A 83 -10.18 -0.81 -1.79
N PRO A 84 -10.93 -1.07 -0.72
CA PRO A 84 -10.83 -2.35 0.00
C PRO A 84 -11.42 -3.51 -0.80
N GLU A 85 -12.33 -3.22 -1.74
CA GLU A 85 -13.16 -4.20 -2.44
C GLU A 85 -12.43 -4.94 -3.58
N GLY A 86 -11.20 -4.54 -3.89
CA GLY A 86 -10.34 -5.17 -4.89
C GLY A 86 -9.39 -6.22 -4.31
N THR A 87 -9.71 -6.84 -3.18
CA THR A 87 -8.80 -7.75 -2.47
C THR A 87 -9.11 -9.23 -2.66
N ALA A 88 -10.31 -9.59 -3.15
CA ALA A 88 -10.66 -10.99 -3.36
C ALA A 88 -9.93 -11.59 -4.57
N MET A 89 -9.20 -12.66 -4.31
CA MET A 89 -8.53 -13.43 -5.34
C MET A 89 -9.43 -14.50 -5.95
N ARG A 90 -9.34 -14.66 -7.28
CA ARG A 90 -10.00 -15.74 -8.01
C ARG A 90 -9.05 -16.37 -9.01
N VAL A 91 -8.93 -17.69 -8.94
CA VAL A 91 -8.20 -18.48 -9.93
C VAL A 91 -9.21 -19.03 -10.92
N VAL A 92 -9.01 -18.70 -12.20
CA VAL A 92 -9.95 -19.03 -13.27
C VAL A 92 -9.18 -19.75 -14.38
N ARG A 93 -9.72 -20.86 -14.84
CA ARG A 93 -9.21 -21.55 -16.03
C ARG A 93 -9.47 -20.70 -17.27
N LYS A 94 -8.72 -20.98 -18.34
CA LYS A 94 -8.89 -20.30 -19.63
C LYS A 94 -10.31 -20.40 -20.21
N ASP A 95 -11.05 -21.46 -19.88
CA ASP A 95 -12.45 -21.68 -20.29
C ASP A 95 -13.47 -20.84 -19.48
N GLY A 96 -13.00 -20.01 -18.54
CA GLY A 96 -13.83 -19.15 -17.70
C GLY A 96 -14.34 -19.85 -16.44
N VAL A 97 -13.97 -21.12 -16.19
CA VAL A 97 -14.40 -21.83 -14.99
C VAL A 97 -13.52 -21.45 -13.80
N VAL A 98 -14.16 -20.94 -12.74
CA VAL A 98 -13.51 -20.65 -11.45
C VAL A 98 -13.07 -21.97 -10.81
N VAL A 99 -11.80 -22.07 -10.43
CA VAL A 99 -11.25 -23.23 -9.71
C VAL A 99 -10.98 -22.94 -8.24
N TRP A 100 -10.90 -21.65 -7.89
CA TRP A 100 -10.78 -21.21 -6.52
C TRP A 100 -11.29 -19.77 -6.41
N ASP A 101 -12.11 -19.51 -5.40
CA ASP A 101 -12.65 -18.21 -5.05
C ASP A 101 -12.45 -17.98 -3.55
N GLU A 102 -11.76 -16.92 -3.21
CA GLU A 102 -11.54 -16.54 -1.82
C GLU A 102 -12.85 -16.18 -1.10
N ASN A 103 -13.87 -15.69 -1.82
CA ASN A 103 -15.17 -15.35 -1.25
C ASN A 103 -16.03 -16.59 -0.94
N ASP A 104 -15.85 -17.71 -1.65
CA ASP A 104 -16.61 -18.95 -1.41
C ASP A 104 -16.23 -19.60 -0.05
N THR A 105 -15.06 -19.28 0.51
CA THR A 105 -14.64 -19.80 1.82
C THR A 105 -15.32 -19.10 3.01
N GLN A 106 -15.90 -17.91 2.82
CA GLN A 106 -16.49 -17.13 3.92
C GLN A 106 -17.96 -17.45 4.22
N GLU A 107 -18.69 -18.12 3.30
CA GLU A 107 -20.09 -18.52 3.57
C GLU A 107 -20.23 -19.72 4.53
N ASN A 108 -19.15 -20.48 4.79
CA ASN A 108 -19.21 -21.68 5.63
C ASN A 108 -18.78 -21.48 7.10
N GLU A 109 -18.23 -20.33 7.50
CA GLU A 109 -17.80 -20.11 8.89
C GLU A 109 -18.86 -19.39 9.75
N HIS A 110 -19.81 -18.67 9.14
CA HIS A 110 -20.89 -18.00 9.87
C HIS A 110 -22.01 -18.92 10.37
N ALA A 111 -22.04 -20.19 9.94
CA ALA A 111 -23.02 -21.17 10.39
C ALA A 111 -22.59 -21.95 11.66
N ALA A 112 -21.31 -21.91 12.07
CA ALA A 112 -20.80 -22.74 13.16
C ALA A 112 -20.56 -22.01 14.51
N ALA A 113 -20.64 -20.68 14.56
CA ALA A 113 -20.31 -19.90 15.77
C ALA A 113 -21.51 -19.56 16.68
N LYS A 114 -22.49 -20.46 16.80
CA LYS A 114 -23.51 -20.42 17.87
C LYS A 114 -23.42 -21.66 18.75
N GLU A 115 -22.28 -21.88 19.40
CA GLU A 115 -22.19 -22.53 20.72
C GLU A 115 -20.73 -22.59 21.17
N SER A 116 -20.30 -21.60 21.94
CA SER A 116 -19.50 -21.79 23.17
C SER A 116 -18.94 -20.43 23.60
N GLY A 117 -19.35 -20.00 24.79
CA GLY A 117 -18.78 -18.84 25.45
C GLY A 117 -17.34 -19.13 25.85
N GLY A 118 -16.43 -18.27 25.41
CA GLY A 118 -15.04 -18.25 25.85
C GLY A 118 -14.41 -16.96 25.38
N LYS A 119 -14.05 -16.08 26.32
CA LYS A 119 -13.39 -14.80 26.05
C LYS A 119 -11.95 -15.08 25.57
N PRO A 120 -11.53 -14.68 24.35
CA PRO A 120 -10.14 -14.81 23.97
C PRO A 120 -9.37 -13.52 24.31
N ASP A 121 -8.24 -13.78 24.95
CA ASP A 121 -7.01 -13.02 25.07
C ASP A 121 -6.58 -12.26 23.80
N ALA A 122 -6.04 -11.06 24.03
CA ALA A 122 -5.69 -10.05 23.02
C ALA A 122 -4.39 -10.34 22.26
N GLU A 123 -4.07 -11.60 21.97
CA GLU A 123 -2.79 -12.01 21.36
C GLU A 123 -2.95 -12.98 20.18
N SER A 124 -4.02 -12.80 19.40
CA SER A 124 -4.15 -13.37 18.06
C SER A 124 -4.57 -12.29 17.07
N ARG A 125 -3.66 -11.36 16.78
CA ARG A 125 -3.72 -10.63 15.51
C ARG A 125 -2.94 -11.44 14.50
N GLY A 126 -3.60 -12.47 13.96
CA GLY A 126 -3.16 -13.12 12.73
C GLY A 126 -2.83 -12.05 11.70
N ARG A 127 -1.60 -12.10 11.18
CA ARG A 127 -1.10 -11.13 10.21
C ARG A 127 -1.89 -11.30 8.90
N PRO A 128 -2.35 -10.21 8.26
CA PRO A 128 -2.78 -10.30 6.88
C PRO A 128 -1.53 -10.35 6.01
N GLU A 129 -1.00 -11.56 5.84
CA GLU A 129 -0.13 -11.91 4.72
C GLU A 129 -1.02 -12.01 3.47
N ASN A 130 -1.30 -10.84 2.86
CA ASN A 130 -2.17 -10.78 1.69
C ASN A 130 -1.32 -10.87 0.43
N ASP A 131 -1.32 -12.06 -0.14
CA ASP A 131 -0.86 -12.40 -1.47
C ASP A 131 -1.66 -11.64 -2.55
N HIS A 132 -0.95 -11.22 -3.59
CA HIS A 132 -1.40 -10.37 -4.69
C HIS A 132 -2.66 -10.85 -5.43
N LEU A 133 -3.49 -9.93 -5.91
CA LEU A 133 -4.54 -10.23 -6.90
C LEU A 133 -3.93 -10.76 -8.21
N ILE A 134 -3.80 -12.09 -8.29
CA ILE A 134 -3.35 -12.82 -9.48
C ILE A 134 -4.55 -13.57 -10.04
N ILE A 135 -5.05 -13.14 -11.20
CA ILE A 135 -5.83 -14.04 -12.06
C ILE A 135 -4.83 -15.03 -12.66
N ALA A 136 -4.61 -16.15 -11.98
CA ALA A 136 -3.73 -17.20 -12.46
C ALA A 136 -4.48 -18.04 -13.49
N ILE A 137 -4.16 -17.88 -14.78
CA ILE A 137 -4.70 -18.72 -15.85
C ILE A 137 -3.95 -20.05 -15.83
N ALA A 138 -4.54 -21.08 -15.23
CA ALA A 138 -3.98 -22.43 -15.25
C ALA A 138 -4.20 -23.09 -16.63
N ASN A 139 -3.11 -23.39 -17.34
CA ASN A 139 -3.11 -24.24 -18.53
C ASN A 139 -2.78 -25.68 -18.11
N LYS A 140 -3.71 -26.61 -18.33
CA LYS A 140 -3.42 -28.04 -18.26
C LYS A 140 -2.85 -28.48 -19.62
N GLN A 141 -1.65 -29.06 -19.62
CA GLN A 141 -1.15 -29.88 -20.74
C GLN A 141 -2.05 -31.11 -20.88
#